data_AF-A0A009T0Z9-F1
#
_entry.id   AF-A0A009T0Z9-F1
#
_cell.length_a   1.000
_cell.length_b   1.000
_cell.length_c   1.000
_cell.angle_alpha   90.00
_cell.angle_beta   90.00
_cell.angle_gamma   90.00
#
_symmetry.space_group_name_H-M   'P 1'
#
loop_
_entity.id
_entity.type
_entity.pdbx_description
1 polymer ?
#
loop_
_entity_poly.entity_id
_entity_poly.type
_entity_poly.pdbx_seq_one_letter_code
_entity_poly.pdbx_strand_id
1 'polypeptide(L)'
;MYDADVSASLISKVTDAVIEQVTEWQNRALDSLYPVVYLDCIVVKVRQHSNVINKSVYLALGINMDGQKELLGMWIAQTEGAKFWLSVMTELKNRGVQDI
;
A
#
# COMPACT_ATOMS: atom_id res chain seq x y z
N MET A 1 -6.30 24.74 -19.38
CA MET A 1 -5.84 23.35 -19.60
C MET A 1 -4.62 23.46 -20.49
N TYR A 2 -3.48 22.87 -20.13
CA TYR A 2 -2.23 23.07 -20.89
C TYR A 2 -2.40 22.50 -22.30
N ASP A 3 -2.14 23.31 -23.34
CA ASP A 3 -2.35 23.01 -24.77
C ASP A 3 -1.28 22.05 -25.32
N ALA A 4 -0.91 21.04 -24.52
CA ALA A 4 0.15 20.09 -24.79
C ALA A 4 -0.45 18.72 -25.11
N ASP A 5 -0.07 18.15 -26.26
CA ASP A 5 -0.43 16.78 -26.63
C ASP A 5 0.54 15.80 -25.95
N VAL A 6 0.03 15.01 -25.00
CA VAL A 6 0.82 14.09 -24.17
C VAL A 6 0.33 12.67 -24.43
N SER A 7 1.23 11.82 -24.96
CA SER A 7 0.91 10.43 -25.23
C SER A 7 0.78 9.61 -23.95
N ALA A 8 -0.04 8.55 -23.98
CA ALA A 8 -0.18 7.62 -22.85
C ALA A 8 1.15 6.98 -22.44
N SER A 9 2.05 6.71 -23.41
CA SER A 9 3.37 6.15 -23.14
C SER A 9 4.28 7.13 -22.41
N LEU A 10 4.14 8.44 -22.67
CA LEU A 10 4.86 9.47 -21.94
C LEU A 10 4.35 9.57 -20.49
N ILE A 11 3.03 9.51 -20.28
CA ILE A 11 2.43 9.50 -18.93
C ILE A 11 2.93 8.29 -18.13
N SER A 12 2.97 7.09 -18.73
CA SER A 12 3.51 5.91 -18.08
C SER A 12 4.97 6.10 -17.66
N LYS A 13 5.84 6.57 -18.55
CA LYS A 13 7.26 6.83 -18.23
C LYS A 13 7.44 7.84 -17.10
N VAL A 14 6.62 8.88 -17.06
CA VAL A 14 6.66 9.87 -15.97
C VAL A 14 6.20 9.24 -14.65
N THR A 15 5.21 8.36 -14.70
CA THR A 15 4.72 7.65 -13.50
C THR A 15 5.76 6.65 -12.99
N ASP A 16 6.52 6.02 -13.88
CA ASP A 16 7.61 5.11 -13.51
C ASP A 16 8.72 5.83 -12.72
N ALA A 17 8.87 7.15 -12.91
CA ALA A 17 9.88 7.95 -12.21
C ALA A 17 9.65 8.06 -10.69
N VAL A 18 8.44 7.78 -10.19
CA VAL A 18 8.13 7.82 -8.75
C VAL A 18 8.16 6.46 -8.06
N ILE A 19 8.49 5.37 -8.77
CA ILE A 19 8.49 4.01 -8.22
C ILE A 19 9.48 3.86 -7.05
N GLU A 20 10.62 4.55 -7.11
CA GLU A 20 11.58 4.59 -6.01
C GLU A 20 10.96 5.24 -4.75
N GLN A 21 10.30 6.39 -4.91
CA GLN A 21 9.60 7.07 -3.81
C GLN A 21 8.47 6.22 -3.21
N VAL A 22 7.76 5.45 -4.05
CA VAL A 22 6.75 4.49 -3.57
C VAL A 22 7.40 3.42 -2.70
N THR A 23 8.56 2.91 -3.11
CA THR A 23 9.31 1.90 -2.36
C THR A 23 9.84 2.46 -1.04
N GLU A 24 10.37 3.70 -1.05
CA GLU A 24 10.79 4.40 0.16
C GLU A 24 9.62 4.61 1.12
N TRP A 25 8.47 5.07 0.62
CA TRP A 25 7.26 5.25 1.42
C TRP A 25 6.77 3.92 2.01
N GLN A 26 6.78 2.84 1.24
CA GLN A 26 6.40 1.50 1.73
C GLN A 26 7.33 1.01 2.86
N ASN A 27 8.59 1.42 2.86
CA ASN A 27 9.57 1.01 3.87
C ASN A 27 9.79 2.07 4.97
N ARG A 28 9.05 3.19 4.94
CA ARG A 28 9.23 4.28 5.90
C ARG A 28 9.08 3.77 7.34
N ALA A 29 9.85 4.35 8.25
CA ALA A 29 9.68 4.14 9.68
C ALA A 29 8.27 4.59 10.11
N LEU A 30 7.69 3.84 11.02
CA LEU A 30 6.37 4.08 11.60
C LEU A 30 6.52 4.40 13.10
N ASP A 31 5.56 5.14 13.63
CA ASP A 31 5.48 5.38 15.07
C ASP A 31 5.37 4.08 15.88
N SER A 32 5.81 4.15 17.13
CA SER A 32 5.85 2.99 18.01
C SER A 32 4.48 2.52 18.50
N LEU A 33 3.46 3.38 18.47
CA LEU A 33 2.12 3.11 18.99
C LEU A 33 1.04 3.68 18.07
N TYR A 34 0.07 2.84 17.71
CA TYR A 34 -1.14 3.25 16.99
C TYR A 34 -2.38 2.73 17.72
N PRO A 35 -3.09 3.56 18.50
CA PRO A 35 -4.21 3.11 19.36
C PRO A 35 -5.33 2.33 18.66
N VAL A 36 -5.47 2.50 17.33
CA VAL A 36 -6.41 1.76 16.51
C VAL A 36 -5.76 1.46 15.17
N VAL A 37 -5.86 0.21 14.72
CA VAL A 37 -5.50 -0.20 13.36
C VAL A 37 -6.68 -0.90 12.70
N TYR A 38 -7.08 -0.39 11.54
CA TYR A 38 -8.05 -1.02 10.66
C TYR A 38 -7.31 -1.84 9.61
N LEU A 39 -7.72 -3.10 9.44
CA LEU A 39 -7.29 -3.95 8.36
C LEU A 39 -8.46 -4.09 7.39
N ASP A 40 -8.23 -3.75 6.13
CA ASP A 40 -9.27 -3.79 5.10
C ASP A 40 -8.73 -4.41 3.80
N CYS A 41 -9.64 -4.82 2.92
CA CYS A 41 -9.33 -5.44 1.65
C CYS A 41 -10.21 -4.85 0.53
N ILE A 42 -9.56 -4.30 -0.49
CA ILE A 42 -10.22 -3.80 -1.69
C ILE A 42 -9.89 -4.72 -2.86
N VAL A 43 -10.93 -5.19 -3.57
CA VAL A 43 -10.76 -6.00 -4.77
C VAL A 43 -10.76 -5.11 -6.01
N VAL A 44 -9.67 -5.14 -6.76
CA VAL A 44 -9.51 -4.36 -8.00
C VAL A 44 -9.35 -5.28 -9.20
N LYS A 45 -9.93 -4.88 -10.34
CA LYS A 45 -9.76 -5.58 -11.63
C LYS A 45 -8.46 -5.14 -12.27
N VAL A 46 -7.54 -6.08 -12.47
CA VAL A 46 -6.23 -5.83 -13.08
C VAL A 46 -6.08 -6.68 -14.33
N ARG A 47 -5.54 -6.10 -15.40
CA ARG A 47 -5.17 -6.85 -16.60
C ARG A 47 -3.80 -7.50 -16.40
N GLN A 48 -3.72 -8.82 -16.49
CA GLN A 48 -2.49 -9.59 -16.40
C GLN A 48 -2.49 -10.67 -17.49
N HIS A 49 -1.41 -10.77 -18.28
CA HIS A 49 -1.28 -11.73 -19.39
C HIS A 49 -2.54 -11.80 -20.29
N SER A 50 -3.03 -10.62 -20.71
CA SER A 50 -4.23 -10.46 -21.55
C SER A 50 -5.58 -10.82 -20.90
N ASN A 51 -5.61 -11.30 -19.66
CA ASN A 51 -6.83 -11.58 -18.90
C ASN A 51 -7.10 -10.53 -17.83
N VAL A 52 -8.37 -10.21 -17.58
CA VAL A 52 -8.77 -9.36 -16.45
C VAL A 52 -9.04 -10.27 -15.26
N ILE A 53 -8.25 -10.11 -14.20
CA ILE A 53 -8.39 -10.86 -12.96
C ILE A 53 -8.71 -9.93 -11.80
N ASN A 54 -9.41 -10.45 -10.81
CA ASN A 54 -9.58 -9.76 -9.54
C ASN A 54 -8.32 -9.95 -8.69
N LYS A 55 -7.75 -8.86 -8.20
CA LYS A 55 -6.67 -8.87 -7.20
C LYS A 55 -7.15 -8.21 -5.92
N SER A 56 -6.85 -8.84 -4.80
CA SER A 56 -7.10 -8.28 -3.47
C SER A 56 -5.93 -7.41 -3.04
N VAL A 57 -6.24 -6.18 -2.66
CA VAL A 57 -5.30 -5.20 -2.09
C VAL A 57 -5.67 -5.02 -0.63
N TYR A 58 -4.80 -5.50 0.25
CA TYR A 58 -4.95 -5.38 1.69
C TYR A 58 -4.31 -4.09 2.16
N LEU A 59 -4.97 -3.42 3.10
CA LEU A 59 -4.59 -2.12 3.63
C LEU A 59 -4.51 -2.19 5.15
N ALA A 60 -3.51 -1.54 5.73
CA ALA A 60 -3.46 -1.27 7.17
C ALA A 60 -3.53 0.25 7.39
N LEU A 61 -4.61 0.71 8.02
CA LEU A 61 -4.85 2.11 8.34
C LEU A 61 -4.78 2.32 9.85
N GLY A 62 -3.76 3.02 10.33
CA GLY A 62 -3.59 3.35 11.74
C GLY A 62 -4.20 4.71 12.08
N ILE A 63 -4.64 4.86 13.33
CA ILE A 63 -4.86 6.17 13.96
C ILE A 63 -3.65 6.44 14.84
N ASN A 64 -2.95 7.54 14.61
CA ASN A 64 -1.80 7.92 15.44
C ASN A 64 -2.26 8.60 16.75
N MET A 65 -1.31 8.94 17.62
CA MET A 65 -1.62 9.56 18.92
C MET A 65 -2.26 10.95 18.81
N ASP A 66 -2.09 11.63 17.66
CA ASP A 66 -2.74 12.90 17.36
C ASP A 66 -4.16 12.72 16.80
N GLY A 67 -4.64 11.48 16.70
CA GLY A 67 -5.96 11.14 16.16
C GLY A 67 -6.05 11.20 14.63
N GLN A 68 -4.91 11.26 13.94
CA GLN A 68 -4.86 11.34 12.48
C GLN A 68 -4.79 9.95 11.85
N LYS A 69 -5.47 9.79 10.71
CA LYS A 69 -5.43 8.56 9.91
C LYS A 69 -4.15 8.50 9.10
N GLU A 70 -3.43 7.40 9.23
CA GLU A 70 -2.23 7.11 8.45
C GLU A 70 -2.32 5.74 7.78
N LEU A 71 -1.99 5.70 6.49
CA LEU A 71 -1.83 4.44 5.78
C LEU A 71 -0.45 3.86 6.12
N LEU A 72 -0.45 2.73 6.83
CA LEU A 72 0.75 2.08 7.33
C LEU A 72 1.37 1.20 6.24
N GLY A 73 0.54 0.56 5.41
CA GLY A 73 1.01 -0.23 4.29
C GLY A 73 -0.10 -0.73 3.38
N MET A 74 0.33 -1.27 2.23
CA MET A 74 -0.53 -1.87 1.21
C MET A 74 0.12 -3.13 0.66
N TRP A 75 -0.64 -4.21 0.55
CA TRP A 75 -0.13 -5.50 0.07
C TRP A 75 -1.06 -6.10 -0.95
N ILE A 76 -0.50 -6.65 -2.02
CA ILE A 76 -1.24 -7.42 -3.02
C ILE A 76 -0.94 -8.89 -2.78
N ALA A 77 -1.95 -9.65 -2.38
CA ALA A 77 -1.81 -11.08 -2.14
C ALA A 77 -2.90 -11.88 -2.88
N GLN A 78 -2.55 -13.09 -3.32
CA GLN A 78 -3.49 -14.00 -3.98
C GLN A 78 -4.40 -14.73 -2.99
N THR A 79 -3.94 -14.93 -1.74
CA THR A 79 -4.66 -15.66 -0.71
C THR A 79 -4.66 -14.90 0.61
N GLU A 80 -5.83 -14.85 1.23
CA GLU A 80 -5.99 -14.35 2.60
C GLU A 80 -5.82 -15.52 3.56
N GLY A 81 -4.83 -15.45 4.44
CA GLY A 81 -4.62 -16.51 5.42
C GLY A 81 -3.73 -16.05 6.57
N ALA A 82 -3.71 -16.83 7.65
CA ALA A 82 -2.98 -16.47 8.87
C ALA A 82 -1.49 -16.16 8.62
N LYS A 83 -0.84 -16.90 7.69
CA LYS A 83 0.56 -16.64 7.31
C LYS A 83 0.76 -15.28 6.66
N PHE A 84 -0.19 -14.85 5.82
CA PHE A 84 -0.14 -13.54 5.19
C PHE A 84 -0.29 -12.44 6.23
N TRP A 85 -1.31 -12.51 7.08
CA TRP A 85 -1.51 -11.51 8.14
C TRP A 85 -0.34 -11.48 9.14
N LEU A 86 0.25 -12.64 9.47
CA LEU A 86 1.47 -12.67 10.27
C LEU A 86 2.64 -11.94 9.59
N SER A 87 2.82 -12.08 8.27
CA SER A 87 3.86 -11.35 7.54
C SER A 87 3.61 -9.83 7.55
N VAL A 88 2.36 -9.40 7.38
CA VAL A 88 1.96 -7.98 7.47
C VAL A 88 2.30 -7.41 8.85
N MET A 89 1.87 -8.09 9.92
CA MET A 89 2.15 -7.63 11.30
C MET A 89 3.65 -7.64 11.62
N THR A 90 4.40 -8.60 11.08
CA THR A 90 5.86 -8.67 11.25
C THR A 90 6.55 -7.50 10.53
N GLU A 91 6.09 -7.14 9.34
CA GLU A 91 6.61 -5.99 8.59
C GLU A 91 6.35 -4.68 9.34
N LEU A 92 5.12 -4.47 9.82
CA LEU A 92 4.77 -3.29 10.64
C LEU A 92 5.68 -3.18 11.87
N LYS A 93 5.92 -4.30 12.56
CA LYS A 93 6.83 -4.34 13.70
C LYS A 93 8.26 -3.99 13.33
N ASN A 94 8.78 -4.55 12.24
CA ASN A 94 10.13 -4.26 11.75
C ASN A 94 10.30 -2.79 11.34
N ARG A 95 9.20 -2.12 10.97
CA ARG A 95 9.18 -0.70 10.62
C ARG A 95 9.01 0.25 11.81
N GLY A 96 8.85 -0.27 13.02
CA GLY A 96 8.88 0.53 14.25
C GLY A 96 7.70 0.32 15.19
N VAL A 97 6.58 -0.23 14.72
CA VAL A 97 5.38 -0.44 15.53
C VAL A 97 5.68 -1.43 16.67
N GLN A 98 5.52 -0.99 17.91
CA GLN A 98 5.70 -1.83 19.09
C GLN A 98 4.36 -2.29 19.67
N ASP A 99 3.34 -1.45 19.56
CA ASP A 99 2.01 -1.72 20.15
C ASP A 99 0.88 -1.09 19.31
N ILE A 100 -0.32 -1.67 19.45
CA ILE A 100 -1.56 -1.27 18.73
C ILE A 100 -2.72 -1.22 19.71
#